data_AF-A0A6N7P9X9-F1
#
_entry.id   AF-A0A6N7P9X9-F1
#
_cell.length_a   1.000
_cell.length_b   1.000
_cell.length_c   1.000
_cell.angle_alpha   90.00
_cell.angle_beta   90.00
_cell.angle_gamma   90.00
#
_symmetry.space_group_name_H-M   'P 1'
#
loop_
_entity.id
_entity.type
_entity.pdbx_description
1 polymer ?
#
loop_
_entity_poly.entity_id
_entity_poly.type
_entity_poly.pdbx_seq_one_letter_code
_entity_poly.pdbx_strand_id
1 'polypeptide(L)'
;MHNPFALLDRVVLDGLISAGHVYFVRQSYARGKDPRMKEVFLFSPYYSKSLALAHYEAIPEDSRRYLYTLAEQEKLYRAAEQPSGYLVYVSLLKERTWKPSYDISAKIKRYITSEAGWKPERKDEVQAELFVQFGELFITLKLNQEEIKVPLSDIEKL
;
A
#
# COMPACT_ATOMS: atom_id res chain seq x y z
N MET A 1 8.05 -7.14 8.20
CA MET A 1 6.79 -6.41 7.93
C MET A 1 5.92 -7.29 7.08
N HIS A 2 4.62 -7.35 7.33
CA HIS A 2 3.70 -8.12 6.50
C HIS A 2 3.53 -7.43 5.14
N ASN A 3 3.51 -8.19 4.05
CA ASN A 3 3.27 -7.67 2.71
C ASN A 3 1.86 -8.05 2.22
N PRO A 4 0.91 -7.12 2.25
CA PRO A 4 -0.47 -7.38 1.83
C PRO A 4 -0.70 -7.18 0.32
N PHE A 5 0.30 -6.72 -0.44
CA PHE A 5 0.16 -6.39 -1.86
C PHE A 5 0.39 -7.59 -2.78
N ALA A 6 -0.45 -7.70 -3.80
CA ALA A 6 -0.33 -8.73 -4.84
C ALA A 6 0.90 -8.49 -5.73
N LEU A 7 1.40 -9.56 -6.35
CA LEU A 7 2.38 -9.43 -7.43
C LEU A 7 1.68 -8.83 -8.66
N LEU A 8 2.42 -8.00 -9.40
CA LEU A 8 1.99 -7.56 -10.72
C LEU A 8 2.32 -8.67 -11.72
N ASP A 9 1.31 -9.36 -12.22
CA ASP A 9 1.44 -10.26 -13.36
C ASP A 9 0.62 -9.73 -14.55
N ARG A 10 0.74 -10.41 -15.69
CA ARG A 10 0.04 -10.00 -16.91
C ARG A 10 -1.48 -10.01 -16.75
N VAL A 11 -2.04 -10.99 -16.05
CA VAL A 11 -3.49 -11.12 -15.84
C VAL A 11 -4.00 -9.95 -14.98
N VAL A 12 -3.25 -9.60 -13.93
CA VAL A 12 -3.57 -8.47 -13.06
C VAL A 12 -3.45 -7.14 -13.82
N LEU A 13 -2.39 -6.96 -14.62
CA LEU A 13 -2.23 -5.76 -15.43
C LEU A 13 -3.36 -5.60 -16.46
N ASP A 14 -3.69 -6.67 -17.19
CA ASP A 14 -4.78 -6.67 -18.17
C ASP A 14 -6.12 -6.35 -17.50
N GLY A 15 -6.37 -6.91 -16.31
CA GLY A 15 -7.56 -6.62 -15.51
C GLY A 15 -7.65 -5.14 -15.09
N LEU A 16 -6.52 -4.55 -14.68
CA LEU A 16 -6.45 -3.13 -14.31
C LEU A 16 -6.70 -2.21 -15.51
N ILE A 17 -6.06 -2.49 -16.65
CA ILE A 17 -6.27 -1.72 -17.89
C ILE A 17 -7.74 -1.83 -18.33
N SER A 18 -8.30 -3.04 -18.30
CA SER A 18 -9.70 -3.29 -18.66
C SER A 18 -10.69 -2.60 -17.73
N ALA A 19 -10.34 -2.45 -16.44
CA ALA A 19 -11.13 -1.68 -15.48
C ALA A 19 -11.06 -0.16 -15.72
N GLY A 20 -10.15 0.31 -16.58
CA GLY A 20 -10.01 1.72 -16.96
C GLY A 20 -8.80 2.43 -16.32
N HIS A 21 -7.90 1.71 -15.65
CA HIS A 21 -6.67 2.31 -15.14
C HIS A 21 -5.70 2.61 -16.29
N VAL A 22 -5.37 3.89 -16.48
CA VAL A 22 -4.53 4.35 -17.60
C VAL A 22 -3.20 4.98 -17.16
N TYR A 23 -3.04 5.22 -15.86
CA TYR A 23 -1.83 5.78 -15.25
C TYR A 23 -1.30 4.83 -14.17
N PHE A 24 0.02 4.66 -14.09
CA PHE A 24 0.64 3.80 -13.08
C PHE A 24 1.85 4.50 -12.48
N VAL A 25 1.86 4.67 -11.16
CA VAL A 25 3.00 5.23 -10.44
C VAL A 25 3.86 4.08 -9.90
N ARG A 26 5.12 4.03 -10.29
CA ARG A 26 6.13 3.13 -9.70
C ARG A 26 6.83 3.84 -8.56
N GLN A 27 7.11 3.10 -7.49
CA GLN A 27 7.96 3.51 -6.37
C GLN A 27 8.78 2.32 -5.87
N SER A 28 9.83 2.58 -5.09
CA SER A 28 10.58 1.60 -4.31
C SER A 28 9.69 0.96 -3.25
N TYR A 29 9.81 -0.36 -3.01
CA TYR A 29 8.92 -1.07 -2.09
C TYR A 29 9.67 -1.87 -1.02
N ALA A 30 9.97 -1.21 0.10
CA ALA A 30 10.71 -1.80 1.21
C ALA A 30 9.97 -2.97 1.90
N ARG A 31 8.63 -2.93 1.97
CA ARG A 31 7.83 -4.00 2.62
C ARG A 31 7.91 -5.33 1.88
N GLY A 32 8.12 -5.30 0.55
CA GLY A 32 8.28 -6.49 -0.27
C GLY A 32 9.74 -6.91 -0.48
N LYS A 33 10.69 -6.28 0.23
CA LYS A 33 12.13 -6.49 0.03
C LYS A 33 12.50 -7.96 0.22
N ASP A 34 13.18 -8.51 -0.78
CA ASP A 34 13.78 -9.83 -0.76
C ASP A 34 15.30 -9.66 -0.95
N PRO A 35 16.16 -10.17 -0.05
CA PRO A 35 17.62 -10.03 -0.16
C PRO A 35 18.22 -10.60 -1.45
N ARG A 36 17.51 -11.50 -2.14
CA ARG A 36 17.95 -12.13 -3.39
C ARG A 36 17.67 -11.27 -4.62
N MET A 37 16.90 -10.20 -4.44
CA MET A 37 16.46 -9.34 -5.53
C MET A 37 17.30 -8.08 -5.58
N LYS A 38 17.60 -7.65 -6.81
CA LYS A 38 18.30 -6.40 -7.09
C LYS A 38 17.45 -5.21 -6.69
N GLU A 39 16.17 -5.23 -7.05
CA GLU A 39 15.23 -4.15 -6.75
C GLU A 39 13.82 -4.71 -6.53
N VAL A 40 13.05 -4.00 -5.71
CA VAL A 40 11.64 -4.32 -5.46
C VAL A 40 10.81 -3.06 -5.67
N PHE A 41 9.81 -3.16 -6.54
CA PHE A 41 8.96 -2.04 -6.91
C PHE A 41 7.51 -2.29 -6.53
N LEU A 42 6.79 -1.19 -6.31
CA LEU A 42 5.34 -1.15 -6.19
C LEU A 42 4.77 -0.26 -7.29
N PHE A 43 3.76 -0.77 -7.98
CA PHE A 43 3.01 -0.04 -8.99
C PHE A 43 1.62 0.29 -8.45
N SER A 44 1.24 1.56 -8.49
CA SER A 44 -0.06 2.05 -8.05
C SER A 44 -0.89 2.49 -9.27
N PRO A 45 -2.01 1.82 -9.59
CA PRO A 45 -2.81 2.11 -10.76
C PRO A 45 -3.83 3.23 -10.48
N TYR A 46 -4.05 4.10 -11.47
CA TYR A 46 -4.93 5.27 -11.37
C TYR A 46 -5.77 5.47 -12.64
N TYR A 47 -7.02 5.89 -12.44
CA TYR A 47 -7.93 6.32 -13.51
C TYR A 47 -7.65 7.74 -14.00
N SER A 48 -7.18 8.61 -13.09
CA SER A 48 -6.99 10.04 -13.35
C SER A 48 -5.52 10.44 -13.30
N LYS A 49 -5.12 11.30 -14.24
CA LYS A 49 -3.80 11.91 -14.28
C LYS A 49 -3.52 12.73 -13.03
N SER A 50 -4.52 13.47 -12.53
CA SER A 50 -4.35 14.32 -11.35
C SER A 50 -4.02 13.51 -10.10
N LEU A 51 -4.69 12.38 -9.90
CA LEU A 51 -4.43 11.47 -8.78
C LEU A 51 -3.05 10.81 -8.89
N ALA A 52 -2.66 10.41 -10.10
CA ALA A 52 -1.36 9.82 -10.34
C ALA A 52 -0.22 10.84 -10.12
N LEU A 53 -0.40 12.09 -10.54
CA LEU A 53 0.54 13.17 -10.29
C LEU A 53 0.63 13.50 -8.80
N ALA A 54 -0.51 13.60 -8.10
CA ALA A 54 -0.53 13.84 -6.66
C ALA A 54 0.27 12.77 -5.90
N HIS A 55 0.13 11.50 -6.28
CA HIS A 55 0.99 10.45 -5.74
C HIS A 55 2.46 10.69 -6.11
N TYR A 56 2.78 10.83 -7.39
CA TYR A 56 4.16 11.01 -7.84
C TYR A 56 4.88 12.18 -7.13
N GLU A 57 4.16 13.28 -6.87
CA GLU A 57 4.65 14.45 -6.16
C GLU A 57 4.79 14.23 -4.64
N ALA A 58 3.97 13.35 -4.05
CA ALA A 58 4.03 13.01 -2.63
C ALA A 58 5.26 12.19 -2.22
N ILE A 59 5.99 11.60 -3.18
CA ILE A 59 7.18 10.76 -2.92
C ILE A 59 8.47 11.35 -3.53
N PRO A 60 8.82 12.63 -3.26
CA PRO A 60 9.89 13.31 -4.00
C PRO A 60 11.27 12.68 -3.85
N GLU A 61 11.53 12.08 -2.69
CA GLU A 61 12.80 11.47 -2.31
C GLU A 61 13.02 10.07 -2.90
N ASP A 62 11.98 9.46 -3.47
CA ASP A 62 12.12 8.14 -4.08
C ASP A 62 12.80 8.26 -5.46
N SER A 63 14.10 7.96 -5.49
CA SER A 63 14.90 7.93 -6.73
C SER A 63 14.37 6.98 -7.82
N ARG A 64 13.52 6.01 -7.45
CA ARG A 64 12.92 5.05 -8.37
C ARG A 64 11.52 5.47 -8.82
N ARG A 65 11.00 6.61 -8.36
CA ARG A 65 9.66 7.07 -8.75
C ARG A 65 9.55 7.25 -10.26
N TYR A 66 8.43 6.82 -10.84
CA TYR A 66 8.14 7.03 -12.26
C TYR A 66 6.64 6.99 -12.51
N LEU A 67 6.13 7.85 -13.39
CA LEU A 67 4.74 7.85 -13.83
C LEU A 67 4.64 7.28 -15.24
N TYR A 68 4.05 6.10 -15.38
CA TYR A 68 3.75 5.46 -16.65
C TYR A 68 2.35 5.87 -17.15
N THR A 69 2.20 5.81 -18.47
CA THR A 69 0.91 5.88 -19.17
C THR A 69 0.74 4.68 -20.09
N LEU A 70 -0.46 4.46 -20.63
CA LEU A 70 -0.68 3.38 -21.62
C LEU A 70 0.12 3.56 -22.92
N ALA A 71 0.65 4.75 -23.22
CA ALA A 71 1.59 4.91 -24.33
C ALA A 71 2.89 4.10 -24.12
N GLU A 72 3.18 3.69 -22.88
CA GLU A 72 4.34 2.89 -22.49
C GLU A 72 3.93 1.48 -22.03
N GLN A 73 2.81 0.97 -22.54
CA GLN A 73 2.24 -0.33 -22.16
C GLN A 73 3.24 -1.50 -22.27
N GLU A 74 4.13 -1.48 -23.27
CA GLU A 74 5.22 -2.46 -23.38
C GLU A 74 6.14 -2.51 -22.15
N LYS A 75 6.43 -1.36 -21.53
CA LYS A 75 7.24 -1.31 -20.29
C LYS A 75 6.46 -1.88 -19.10
N LEU A 76 5.14 -1.64 -19.06
CA LEU A 76 4.27 -2.19 -18.03
C LEU A 76 4.20 -3.72 -18.13
N TYR A 77 4.07 -4.27 -19.35
CA TYR A 77 4.10 -5.73 -19.54
C TYR A 77 5.44 -6.34 -19.16
N ARG A 78 6.57 -5.73 -19.54
CA ARG A 78 7.89 -6.19 -19.08
C ARG A 78 8.02 -6.20 -17.56
N ALA A 79 7.42 -5.24 -16.87
CA ALA A 79 7.40 -5.24 -15.41
C ALA A 79 6.52 -6.38 -14.86
N ALA A 80 5.38 -6.64 -15.49
CA ALA A 80 4.47 -7.73 -15.15
C ALA A 80 5.03 -9.14 -15.44
N GLU A 81 6.03 -9.24 -16.30
CA GLU A 81 6.77 -10.49 -16.57
C GLU A 81 7.76 -10.87 -15.45
N GLN A 82 7.92 -10.04 -14.41
CA GLN A 82 8.85 -10.26 -13.29
C GLN A 82 10.29 -10.51 -13.79
N PRO A 83 10.93 -9.48 -14.39
CA PRO A 83 12.23 -9.65 -15.01
C PRO A 83 13.26 -10.10 -13.95
N SER A 84 14.20 -10.95 -14.37
CA SER A 84 15.16 -11.56 -13.45
C SER A 84 15.88 -10.53 -12.57
N GLY A 85 15.89 -10.79 -11.27
CA GLY A 85 16.45 -9.91 -10.25
C GLY A 85 15.52 -8.80 -9.78
N TYR A 86 14.28 -8.73 -10.25
CA TYR A 86 13.29 -7.75 -9.80
C TYR A 86 12.07 -8.44 -9.21
N LEU A 87 11.45 -7.81 -8.20
CA LEU A 87 10.10 -8.14 -7.77
C LEU A 87 9.19 -6.93 -7.96
N VAL A 88 8.09 -7.13 -8.68
CA VAL A 88 7.15 -6.06 -8.98
C VAL A 88 5.80 -6.38 -8.34
N TYR A 89 5.39 -5.54 -7.40
CA TYR A 89 4.10 -5.60 -6.74
C TYR A 89 3.14 -4.57 -7.33
N VAL A 90 1.86 -4.77 -7.09
CA VAL A 90 0.81 -3.79 -7.38
C VAL A 90 0.08 -3.41 -6.10
N SER A 91 -0.36 -2.16 -5.97
CA SER A 91 -1.06 -1.65 -4.78
C SER A 91 -2.51 -2.14 -4.67
N LEU A 92 -2.72 -3.43 -4.90
CA LEU A 92 -3.95 -4.16 -4.66
C LEU A 92 -3.75 -5.07 -3.46
N LEU A 93 -4.62 -4.95 -2.47
CA LEU A 93 -4.63 -5.86 -1.32
C LEU A 93 -5.02 -7.26 -1.78
N LYS A 94 -4.27 -8.28 -1.34
CA LYS A 94 -4.58 -9.69 -1.60
C LYS A 94 -5.92 -10.10 -0.98
N GLU A 95 -6.24 -9.50 0.16
CA GLU A 95 -7.45 -9.79 0.92
C GLU A 95 -8.45 -8.65 0.77
N ARG A 96 -9.72 -8.99 0.49
CA ARG A 96 -10.82 -8.01 0.41
C ARG A 96 -11.17 -7.42 1.77
N THR A 97 -11.00 -8.20 2.84
CA THR A 97 -11.27 -7.78 4.21
C THR A 97 -10.01 -8.04 5.01
N TRP A 98 -9.28 -6.97 5.30
CA TRP A 98 -8.09 -7.09 6.14
C TRP A 98 -8.50 -7.41 7.57
N LYS A 99 -7.89 -8.45 8.15
CA LYS A 99 -7.96 -8.74 9.58
C LYS A 99 -6.56 -8.59 10.17
N PRO A 100 -6.35 -7.72 11.17
CA PRO A 100 -5.06 -7.62 11.81
C PRO A 100 -4.67 -8.97 12.43
N SER A 101 -3.39 -9.32 12.32
CA SER A 101 -2.86 -10.46 13.08
C SER A 101 -2.96 -10.19 14.59
N TYR A 102 -2.78 -11.22 15.42
CA TYR A 102 -2.77 -11.05 16.87
C TYR A 102 -1.71 -10.03 17.33
N ASP A 103 -0.51 -10.07 16.73
CA ASP A 103 0.58 -9.11 17.02
C ASP A 103 0.18 -7.67 16.67
N ILE A 104 -0.34 -7.45 15.45
CA ILE A 104 -0.77 -6.12 15.03
C ILE A 104 -1.94 -5.62 15.88
N SER A 105 -2.87 -6.50 16.26
CA SER A 105 -3.98 -6.15 17.14
C SER A 105 -3.49 -5.70 18.52
N ALA A 106 -2.48 -6.36 19.07
CA ALA A 106 -1.86 -5.96 20.34
C ALA A 106 -1.17 -4.59 20.22
N LYS A 107 -0.45 -4.34 19.12
CA LYS A 107 0.22 -3.06 18.84
C LYS A 107 -0.77 -1.91 18.62
N ILE A 108 -1.87 -2.15 17.93
CA ILE A 108 -2.97 -1.18 17.78
C ILE A 108 -3.51 -0.79 19.17
N LYS A 109 -3.81 -1.77 20.03
CA LYS A 109 -4.28 -1.49 21.40
C LYS A 109 -3.27 -0.64 22.18
N ARG A 110 -1.98 -0.96 22.06
CA ARG A 110 -0.92 -0.17 22.70
C ARG A 110 -0.89 1.27 22.17
N TYR A 111 -0.88 1.44 20.84
CA TYR A 111 -0.90 2.75 20.18
C TYR A 111 -2.07 3.62 20.67
N ILE A 112 -3.26 3.05 20.75
CA ILE A 112 -4.47 3.73 21.23
C ILE A 112 -4.29 4.24 22.67
N THR A 113 -3.76 3.40 23.55
CA THR A 113 -3.58 3.77 24.96
C THR A 113 -2.41 4.71 25.23
N SER A 114 -1.33 4.64 24.44
CA SER A 114 -0.10 5.41 24.69
C SER A 114 0.00 6.69 23.86
N GLU A 115 -0.30 6.62 22.56
CA GLU A 115 -0.11 7.73 21.63
C GLU A 115 -1.41 8.52 21.40
N ALA A 116 -2.54 7.82 21.19
CA ALA A 116 -3.83 8.49 20.98
C ALA A 116 -4.46 9.01 22.28
N GLY A 117 -4.01 8.51 23.45
CA GLY A 117 -4.55 8.86 24.75
C GLY A 117 -5.97 8.35 25.01
N TRP A 118 -6.50 7.51 24.12
CA TRP A 118 -7.83 6.93 24.21
C TRP A 118 -7.89 5.88 25.32
N LYS A 119 -8.95 5.94 26.13
CA LYS A 119 -9.22 4.99 27.22
C LYS A 119 -10.57 4.30 26.97
N PRO A 120 -10.65 3.39 25.97
CA PRO A 120 -11.89 2.69 25.67
C PRO A 120 -12.37 1.90 26.90
N GLU A 121 -13.63 2.09 27.26
CA GLU A 121 -14.31 1.30 28.29
C GLU A 121 -14.60 -0.12 27.77
N ARG A 122 -14.96 -1.06 28.65
CA ARG A 122 -15.27 -2.46 28.25
C ARG A 122 -16.36 -2.58 27.17
N LYS A 123 -17.20 -1.56 27.02
CA LYS A 123 -18.30 -1.50 26.06
C LYS A 123 -17.90 -0.84 24.73
N ASP A 124 -16.74 -0.19 24.68
CA ASP A 124 -16.34 0.58 23.52
C ASP A 124 -15.64 -0.33 22.51
N GLU A 125 -16.12 -0.31 21.27
CA GLU A 125 -15.53 -1.05 20.16
C GLU A 125 -14.62 -0.12 19.36
N VAL A 126 -13.33 -0.44 19.33
CA VAL A 126 -12.38 0.22 18.43
C VAL A 126 -12.49 -0.44 17.06
N GLN A 127 -12.83 0.35 16.04
CA GLN A 127 -12.80 -0.11 14.66
C GLN A 127 -11.45 0.23 14.02
N ALA A 128 -10.90 -0.72 13.28
CA ALA A 128 -9.64 -0.57 12.56
C ALA A 128 -9.81 -0.97 11.10
N GLU A 129 -9.55 -0.04 10.19
CA GLU A 129 -9.67 -0.24 8.74
C GLU A 129 -8.33 0.04 8.07
N LEU A 130 -7.83 -0.93 7.28
CA LEU A 130 -6.63 -0.75 6.48
C LEU A 130 -6.98 -0.07 5.16
N PHE A 131 -6.23 0.97 4.79
CA PHE A 131 -6.34 1.60 3.48
C PHE A 131 -4.96 1.90 2.90
N VAL A 132 -4.93 2.13 1.59
CA VAL A 132 -3.72 2.47 0.84
C VAL A 132 -3.79 3.93 0.43
N GLN A 133 -2.73 4.68 0.71
CA GLN A 133 -2.56 6.04 0.24
C GLN A 133 -1.13 6.20 -0.27
N PHE A 134 -0.97 6.61 -1.53
CA PHE A 134 0.33 6.83 -2.16
C PHE A 134 1.30 5.62 -2.01
N GLY A 135 0.77 4.42 -2.23
CA GLY A 135 1.53 3.16 -2.12
C GLY A 135 1.94 2.77 -0.69
N GLU A 136 1.53 3.56 0.31
CA GLU A 136 1.75 3.26 1.72
C GLU A 136 0.47 2.74 2.38
N LEU A 137 0.66 1.92 3.41
CA LEU A 137 -0.41 1.33 4.20
C LEU A 137 -0.68 2.20 5.41
N PHE A 138 -1.95 2.56 5.57
CA PHE A 138 -2.45 3.29 6.71
C PHE A 138 -3.54 2.50 7.40
N ILE A 139 -3.67 2.70 8.71
CA ILE A 139 -4.83 2.25 9.46
C ILE A 139 -5.63 3.48 9.86
N THR A 140 -6.92 3.45 9.56
CA THR A 140 -7.91 4.31 10.19
C THR A 140 -8.37 3.63 11.47
N LEU A 141 -8.18 4.29 12.62
CA LEU A 141 -8.73 3.88 13.90
C LEU A 141 -9.90 4.78 14.24
N LYS A 142 -11.04 4.18 14.60
CA LYS A 142 -12.24 4.90 15.03
C LYS A 142 -12.66 4.45 16.41
N LEU A 143 -12.96 5.41 17.28
CA LEU A 143 -13.53 5.21 18.60
C LEU A 143 -14.58 6.30 18.84
N ASN A 144 -15.84 5.91 18.99
CA ASN A 144 -16.97 6.85 19.11
C ASN A 144 -17.02 7.84 17.93
N GLN A 145 -16.81 9.14 18.19
CA GLN A 145 -16.79 10.20 17.16
C GLN A 145 -15.38 10.58 16.73
N GLU A 146 -14.34 9.96 17.30
CA GLU A 146 -12.95 10.27 17.00
C GLU A 146 -12.39 9.31 15.94
N GLU A 147 -11.68 9.87 14.97
CA GLU A 147 -11.01 9.14 13.90
C GLU A 147 -9.57 9.61 13.81
N ILE A 148 -8.63 8.67 13.78
CA ILE A 148 -7.22 8.95 13.50
C ILE A 148 -6.73 8.05 12.37
N LYS A 149 -5.88 8.63 11.51
CA LYS A 149 -5.21 7.92 10.41
C LYS A 149 -3.73 7.87 10.71
N VAL A 150 -3.18 6.67 10.77
CA VAL A 150 -1.77 6.46 11.13
C VAL A 150 -1.10 5.52 10.13
N PRO A 151 0.15 5.77 9.71
CA PRO A 151 0.91 4.81 8.93
C PRO A 151 1.01 3.47 9.67
N LEU A 152 0.73 2.36 8.98
CA LEU A 152 0.85 1.02 9.57
C LEU A 152 2.28 0.76 10.09
N SER A 153 3.29 1.35 9.46
CA SER A 153 4.69 1.24 9.88
C SER A 153 4.95 1.79 11.28
N ASP A 154 4.18 2.77 11.73
CA ASP A 154 4.38 3.36 13.06
C ASP A 154 3.76 2.48 14.13
N ILE A 155 2.62 1.85 13.84
CA ILE A 155 2.05 0.78 14.69
C ILE A 155 3.00 -0.42 14.75
N GLU A 156 3.60 -0.84 13.63
CA GLU A 156 4.48 -2.01 13.56
C GLU A 156 5.75 -1.88 14.42
N LYS A 157 6.21 -0.65 14.71
CA LYS A 157 7.41 -0.35 15.50
C LYS A 157 7.21 -0.41 17.02
N LEU A 158 5.97 -0.45 17.50
CA LEU A 158 5.63 -0.58 18.93
C LEU A 158 5.90 -1.99 19.44
#